data_AF-A0AAE0U947-F1
#
_entry.id   AF-A0AAE0U947-F1
#
_cell.length_a   1.000
_cell.length_b   1.000
_cell.length_c   1.000
_cell.angle_alpha   90.00
_cell.angle_beta   90.00
_cell.angle_gamma   90.00
#
_symmetry.space_group_name_H-M   'P 1'
#
loop_
_entity.id
_entity.type
_entity.pdbx_description
1 polymer ?
#
loop_
_entity_poly.entity_id
_entity_poly.type
_entity_poly.pdbx_seq_one_letter_code
_entity_poly.pdbx_strand_id
1 'polypeptide(L)'
;MSSTSTMASPTKSAQEMPVYSHEETIAAMHEFIAFATKMYLDETAYESPPSSGWHSITRDSMRPYGKTDEVVELLRHLQCPTDKDLDRRS
;
A
#
# COMPACT_ATOMS: atom_id res chain seq x y z
N MET A 1 -16.01 -22.92 -49.01
CA MET A 1 -14.61 -22.53 -48.78
C MET A 1 -14.50 -21.10 -49.30
N SER A 2 -14.26 -20.05 -48.54
CA SER A 2 -13.72 -19.90 -47.19
C SER A 2 -14.19 -18.57 -46.61
N SER A 3 -14.46 -18.55 -45.30
CA SER A 3 -14.80 -17.35 -44.53
C SER A 3 -13.56 -16.48 -44.33
N THR A 4 -13.61 -15.20 -44.70
CA THR A 4 -12.60 -14.22 -44.31
C THR A 4 -13.01 -13.63 -42.96
N SER A 5 -12.50 -14.22 -41.89
CA SER A 5 -12.59 -13.67 -40.53
C SER A 5 -11.53 -12.57 -40.38
N THR A 6 -11.93 -11.32 -40.55
CA THR A 6 -11.14 -10.16 -40.15
C THR A 6 -11.16 -10.10 -38.62
N MET A 7 -10.11 -10.61 -37.98
CA MET A 7 -9.89 -10.37 -36.56
C MET A 7 -9.57 -8.88 -36.36
N ALA A 8 -10.53 -8.13 -35.83
CA ALA A 8 -10.25 -6.87 -35.16
C ALA A 8 -9.42 -7.20 -33.92
N SER A 9 -8.13 -6.86 -33.97
CA SER A 9 -7.28 -6.84 -32.79
C SER A 9 -7.94 -5.97 -31.72
N PRO A 10 -8.05 -6.42 -30.46
CA PRO A 10 -8.40 -5.51 -29.38
C PRO A 10 -7.26 -4.52 -29.27
N THR A 11 -7.49 -3.30 -29.76
CA THR A 11 -6.70 -2.12 -29.41
C THR A 11 -6.66 -2.09 -27.90
N LYS A 12 -5.49 -2.38 -27.32
CA LYS A 12 -5.19 -2.14 -25.91
C LYS A 12 -5.37 -0.63 -25.71
N SER A 13 -6.59 -0.24 -25.31
CA SER A 13 -6.96 1.15 -25.04
C SER A 13 -5.88 1.78 -24.19
N ALA A 14 -5.53 3.01 -24.55
CA ALA A 14 -4.63 3.88 -23.84
C ALA A 14 -4.76 3.62 -22.33
N GLN A 15 -3.70 3.08 -21.72
CA GLN A 15 -3.68 2.89 -20.29
C GLN A 15 -3.78 4.29 -19.68
N GLU A 16 -4.95 4.61 -19.12
CA GLU A 16 -5.13 5.78 -18.26
C GLU A 16 -3.97 5.80 -17.27
N MET A 17 -3.25 6.92 -17.21
CA MET A 17 -2.23 7.07 -16.18
C MET A 17 -2.96 6.97 -14.84
N PRO A 18 -2.62 6.01 -13.97
CA PRO A 18 -3.30 5.85 -12.70
C PRO A 18 -3.16 7.16 -11.94
N VAL A 19 -4.30 7.80 -11.68
CA VAL A 19 -4.36 9.00 -10.84
C VAL A 19 -4.17 8.52 -9.41
N TYR A 20 -3.27 9.17 -8.67
CA TYR A 20 -3.04 8.83 -7.27
C TYR A 20 -4.33 9.06 -6.45
N SER A 21 -4.75 8.03 -5.72
CA SER A 21 -5.81 8.12 -4.72
C SER A 21 -5.26 7.67 -3.37
N HIS A 22 -5.39 8.54 -2.37
CA HIS A 22 -4.88 8.30 -1.03
C HIS A 22 -5.53 7.09 -0.37
N GLU A 23 -6.87 7.02 -0.43
CA GLU A 23 -7.65 5.93 0.14
C GLU A 23 -7.39 4.59 -0.57
N GLU A 24 -7.32 4.59 -1.90
CA GLU A 24 -7.00 3.37 -2.66
C GLU A 24 -5.60 2.86 -2.35
N THR A 25 -4.64 3.78 -2.13
CA THR A 25 -3.27 3.42 -1.74
C THR A 25 -3.26 2.78 -0.35
N ILE A 26 -4.01 3.34 0.61
CA ILE A 26 -4.16 2.74 1.94
C ILE A 26 -4.77 1.34 1.82
N ALA A 27 -5.89 1.20 1.11
CA ALA A 27 -6.56 -0.08 0.92
C ALA A 27 -5.62 -1.12 0.30
N ALA A 28 -4.93 -0.78 -0.79
CA ALA A 28 -3.97 -1.67 -1.45
C ALA A 28 -2.83 -2.11 -0.51
N MET A 29 -2.31 -1.19 0.32
CA MET A 29 -1.27 -1.51 1.29
C MET A 29 -1.78 -2.46 2.39
N HIS A 30 -2.99 -2.23 2.89
CA HIS A 30 -3.62 -3.12 3.88
C HIS A 30 -3.90 -4.50 3.32
N GLU A 31 -4.38 -4.60 2.08
CA GLU A 31 -4.58 -5.87 1.38
C GLU A 31 -3.26 -6.62 1.16
N PHE A 32 -2.21 -5.91 0.76
CA PHE A 32 -0.88 -6.49 0.60
C PHE A 32 -0.35 -7.06 1.92
N ILE A 33 -0.48 -6.32 3.02
CA ILE A 33 -0.05 -6.78 4.34
C ILE A 33 -0.88 -7.97 4.80
N ALA A 34 -2.21 -7.95 4.62
CA ALA A 34 -3.08 -9.07 4.94
C ALA A 34 -2.74 -10.33 4.13
N PHE A 35 -2.35 -10.17 2.86
CA PHE A 35 -1.85 -11.28 2.05
C PHE A 35 -0.51 -11.81 2.59
N ALA A 36 0.41 -10.91 2.95
CA ALA A 36 1.72 -11.28 3.47
C ALA A 36 1.63 -12.01 4.82
N THR A 37 0.79 -11.56 5.75
CA THR A 37 0.55 -12.22 7.04
C THR A 37 -0.16 -13.55 6.87
N LYS A 38 -1.05 -13.69 5.90
CA LYS A 38 -1.68 -14.99 5.63
C LYS A 38 -0.71 -16.05 5.12
N MET A 39 0.28 -15.66 4.33
CA MET A 39 1.13 -16.60 3.57
C MET A 39 2.53 -16.79 4.17
N TYR A 40 3.09 -15.76 4.81
CA TYR A 40 4.54 -15.70 5.09
C TYR A 40 4.90 -15.16 6.47
N LEU A 41 4.04 -14.40 7.13
CA LEU A 41 4.33 -13.72 8.40
C LEU A 41 3.35 -14.18 9.49
N ASP A 42 3.66 -13.89 10.75
CA ASP A 42 2.71 -14.12 11.83
C ASP A 42 1.56 -13.10 11.74
N GLU A 43 0.34 -13.47 12.14
CA GLU A 43 -0.79 -12.54 12.16
C GLU A 43 -0.56 -11.34 13.11
N THR A 44 0.33 -11.51 14.09
CA THR A 44 0.76 -10.45 15.02
C THR A 44 1.98 -9.66 14.54
N ALA A 45 2.49 -9.94 13.33
CA ALA A 45 3.64 -9.24 12.74
C ALA A 45 3.36 -7.76 12.46
N TYR A 46 2.09 -7.38 12.31
CA TYR A 46 1.68 -5.99 12.05
C TYR A 46 0.58 -5.55 13.01
N GLU A 47 0.66 -4.29 13.43
CA GLU A 47 -0.34 -3.62 14.24
C GLU A 47 -1.18 -2.67 13.38
N SER A 48 -2.50 -2.73 13.57
CA SER A 48 -3.44 -1.84 12.90
C SER A 48 -3.36 -0.43 13.48
N PRO A 49 -3.43 0.61 12.64
CA PRO A 49 -3.41 1.99 13.12
C PRO A 49 -4.66 2.29 13.96
N PRO A 50 -4.55 3.18 14.97
CA PRO A 50 -5.70 3.81 15.61
C PRO A 50 -6.56 4.56 14.59
N SER A 51 -7.83 4.82 14.91
CA SER A 51 -8.74 5.56 14.02
C SER A 51 -8.26 6.99 13.69
N SER A 52 -7.47 7.60 14.58
CA SER A 52 -6.82 8.89 14.36
C SER A 52 -5.40 8.80 13.75
N GLY A 53 -4.98 7.59 13.37
CA GLY A 53 -3.64 7.26 12.90
C GLY A 53 -2.58 7.23 14.02
N TRP A 54 -1.34 6.91 13.64
CA TRP A 54 -0.21 6.86 14.57
C TRP A 54 0.17 8.24 15.08
N HIS A 55 0.15 8.43 16.40
CA HIS A 55 0.47 9.71 17.05
C HIS A 55 1.98 10.03 16.99
N SER A 56 2.82 9.01 16.81
CA SER A 56 4.27 9.16 16.64
C SER A 56 4.66 9.69 15.25
N ILE A 57 3.79 9.50 14.26
CA ILE A 57 3.98 9.99 12.89
C ILE A 57 3.37 11.38 12.80
N THR A 58 4.20 12.40 13.00
CA THR A 58 3.83 13.81 12.90
C THR A 58 4.68 14.48 11.83
N ARG A 59 4.24 15.66 11.37
CA ARG A 59 5.01 16.45 10.40
C ARG A 59 6.39 16.81 10.95
N ASP A 60 6.48 17.09 12.24
CA ASP A 60 7.75 17.41 12.91
C ASP A 60 8.67 16.20 13.03
N SER A 61 8.14 15.01 13.38
CA SER A 61 8.94 13.80 13.42
C SER A 61 9.39 13.33 12.04
N MET A 62 8.62 13.67 10.99
CA MET A 62 8.90 13.29 9.60
C MET A 62 9.70 14.33 8.80
N ARG A 63 9.84 15.56 9.32
CA ARG A 63 10.62 16.65 8.68
C ARG A 63 12.08 16.26 8.38
N PRO A 64 12.83 15.57 9.27
CA PRO A 64 14.20 15.11 8.98
C PRO A 64 14.29 14.17 7.77
N TYR A 65 13.20 13.49 7.42
CA TYR A 65 13.11 12.54 6.31
C TYR A 65 12.64 13.20 5.00
N GLY A 66 12.43 14.52 5.00
CA GLY A 66 12.01 15.28 3.81
C GLY A 66 10.65 14.87 3.24
N LYS A 67 9.77 14.28 4.06
CA LYS A 67 8.44 13.83 3.64
C LYS A 67 7.47 15.00 3.54
N THR A 68 6.62 14.98 2.52
CA THR A 68 5.53 15.94 2.35
C THR A 68 4.40 15.63 3.33
N ASP A 69 3.57 16.63 3.64
CA ASP A 69 2.42 16.47 4.53
C ASP A 69 1.46 15.35 4.08
N GLU A 70 1.29 15.19 2.76
CA GLU A 70 0.47 14.13 2.17
C GLU A 70 1.02 12.72 2.46
N VAL A 71 2.35 12.56 2.35
CA VAL A 71 3.00 11.28 2.67
C VAL A 71 2.95 11.02 4.18
N VAL A 72 3.07 12.05 5.01
CA VAL A 72 2.91 11.91 6.46
C VAL A 72 1.51 11.42 6.80
N GLU A 73 0.46 12.03 6.23
CA GLU A 73 -0.91 11.57 6.42
C GLU A 73 -1.15 10.16 5.87
N LEU A 74 -0.53 9.79 4.75
CA LEU A 74 -0.57 8.40 4.26
C LEU A 74 0.03 7.43 5.28
N LEU A 75 1.25 7.69 5.74
CA LEU A 75 1.98 6.81 6.65
C LEU A 75 1.27 6.64 8.00
N ARG A 76 0.53 7.66 8.47
CA ARG A 76 -0.26 7.60 9.72
C ARG A 76 -1.34 6.51 9.71
N HIS A 77 -1.81 6.12 8.53
CA HIS A 77 -2.93 5.17 8.36
C HIS A 77 -2.47 3.80 7.83
N LEU A 78 -1.16 3.56 7.74
CA LEU A 78 -0.63 2.24 7.38
C LEU A 78 -0.39 1.39 8.63
N GLN A 79 -0.45 0.06 8.46
CA GLN A 79 -0.09 -0.86 9.52
C GLN A 79 1.41 -0.78 9.78
N CYS A 80 1.81 -0.78 11.05
CA CYS A 80 3.22 -0.79 11.44
C CYS A 80 3.65 -2.21 11.82
N PRO A 81 4.85 -2.66 11.42
CA PRO A 81 5.39 -3.91 11.94
C PRO A 81 5.49 -3.87 13.47
N THR A 82 5.16 -4.97 14.14
CA THR A 82 5.39 -5.09 15.58
C THR A 82 6.88 -5.31 15.86
N ASP A 83 7.32 -4.86 17.03
CA ASP A 83 8.73 -4.91 17.46
C ASP A 83 9.31 -6.35 17.47
N LYS A 84 8.41 -7.35 17.57
CA LYS A 84 8.75 -8.78 17.63
C LYS A 84 9.46 -9.31 16.39
N ASP A 85 9.26 -8.69 15.23
CA ASP A 85 9.93 -9.10 13.99
C ASP A 85 11.24 -8.35 13.73
N LEU A 86 11.49 -7.22 14.40
CA LEU A 86 12.76 -6.50 14.32
C LEU A 86 13.86 -7.20 15.14
N ASP A 87 13.50 -7.76 16.29
CA ASP A 87 14.42 -8.50 17.18
C ASP A 87 14.89 -9.84 16.60
N ARG A 88 14.18 -10.44 15.63
CA ARG A 88 14.60 -11.71 15.02
C ARG A 88 15.79 -11.56 14.05
N ARG A 89 16.22 -10.33 13.79
CA ARG A 89 17.23 -9.99 12.78
C ARG A 89 18.55 -9.48 13.37
N SER A 90 18.72 -9.53 14.70
CA SER A 90 19.96 -9.22 15.43
C SER A 90 20.80 -10.46 15.72
#